data_AF-A0A965QLX6-F1
#
_entry.id   AF-A0A965QLX6-F1
#
_cell.length_a   1.000
_cell.length_b   1.000
_cell.length_c   1.000
_cell.angle_alpha   90.00
_cell.angle_beta   90.00
_cell.angle_gamma   90.00
#
_symmetry.space_group_name_H-M   'P 1'
#
loop_
_entity.id
_entity.type
_entity.pdbx_description
1 polymer ?
#
loop_
_entity_poly.entity_id
_entity_poly.type
_entity_poly.pdbx_seq_one_letter_code
_entity_poly.pdbx_strand_id
1 'polypeptide(L)' 'MPVVKLKEGEAFESAMRRFKKQCEKAGILSEVRKREHYEKPSVKIKRKRMAARKRALKKLKKLG' A
#
# COMPACT_ATOMS: atom_id res chain seq x y z
N MET A 1 9.18 -5.47 -6.46
CA MET A 1 8.65 -6.61 -5.67
C MET A 1 9.40 -6.69 -4.34
N PRO A 2 8.72 -7.02 -3.22
CA PRO A 2 9.36 -7.13 -1.91
C PRO A 2 10.22 -8.39 -1.81
N VAL A 3 11.40 -8.25 -1.20
CA VAL A 3 12.34 -9.34 -0.96
C VAL A 3 12.66 -9.36 0.54
N VAL A 4 12.46 -10.51 1.17
CA VAL A 4 12.76 -10.72 2.60
C VAL A 4 13.87 -11.76 2.68
N LYS A 5 15.02 -11.36 3.22
CA LYS A 5 16.09 -12.30 3.56
C LYS A 5 15.82 -12.87 4.96
N LEU A 6 15.82 -14.20 5.06
CA LEU A 6 15.69 -14.92 6.33
C LEU A 6 17.03 -14.86 7.07
N LYS A 7 16.98 -14.69 8.40
CA LYS A 7 18.15 -14.89 9.26
C LYS A 7 18.12 -16.30 9.84
N GLU A 8 19.29 -16.89 10.08
CA GLU A 8 19.42 -18.18 10.75
C GLU A 8 18.83 -18.10 12.16
N GLY A 9 17.85 -18.95 12.46
CA GLY A 9 17.11 -18.97 13.74
C GLY A 9 15.79 -18.18 13.76
N GLU A 10 15.35 -17.56 12.65
CA GLU A 10 14.04 -16.91 12.62
C GLU A 10 12.88 -17.90 12.45
N ALA A 11 11.85 -17.76 13.30
CA ALA A 11 10.59 -18.46 13.13
C ALA A 11 9.90 -18.05 11.82
N PHE A 12 9.40 -19.04 11.07
CA PHE A 12 8.72 -18.86 9.78
C PHE A 12 7.63 -17.78 9.82
N GLU A 13 6.82 -17.76 10.89
CA GLU A 13 5.74 -16.77 11.04
C GLU A 13 6.25 -15.32 11.09
N SER A 14 7.41 -15.08 11.72
CA SER A 14 8.02 -13.76 11.81
C SER A 14 8.49 -13.26 10.43
N ALA A 15 9.06 -14.16 9.63
CA ALA A 15 9.40 -13.86 8.25
C ALA A 15 8.18 -13.59 7.38
N MET A 16 7.13 -14.42 7.50
CA MET A 16 5.89 -14.24 6.75
C MET A 16 5.19 -12.93 7.12
N ARG A 17 5.20 -12.53 8.39
CA ARG A 17 4.63 -11.24 8.83
C ARG A 17 5.40 -10.06 8.23
N ARG A 18 6.73 -10.12 8.17
CA ARG A 18 7.54 -9.07 7.53
C ARG A 18 7.31 -9.01 6.02
N PHE A 19 7.17 -10.16 5.36
CA PHE A 19 6.82 -10.22 3.95
C PHE A 19 5.46 -9.59 3.66
N LYS A 20 4.41 -9.97 4.41
CA LYS A 20 3.07 -9.36 4.30
C LYS A 20 3.12 -7.84 4.47
N LYS A 21 3.83 -7.35 5.50
CA LYS A 21 4.00 -5.91 5.73
C LYS A 21 4.75 -5.21 4.58
N GLN A 22 5.75 -5.85 3.98
CA GLN A 22 6.44 -5.30 2.80
C GLN A 22 5.53 -5.28 1.56
N CYS A 23 4.73 -6.32 1.32
CA CYS A 23 3.72 -6.35 0.24
C CYS A 23 2.67 -5.24 0.40
N GLU A 24 2.20 -5.02 1.63
CA GLU A 24 1.27 -3.93 1.96
C GLU A 24 1.91 -2.55 1.76
N LYS A 25 3.15 -2.36 2.23
CA LYS A 25 3.90 -1.11 2.05
C LYS A 25 4.18 -0.81 0.59
N ALA A 26 4.53 -1.83 -0.20
CA ALA A 26 4.70 -1.72 -1.65
C ALA A 26 3.37 -1.45 -2.37
N GLY A 27 2.23 -1.65 -1.71
CA GLY A 27 0.92 -1.35 -2.26
C GLY A 27 0.50 -2.26 -3.41
N ILE A 28 1.12 -3.44 -3.56
CA ILE A 28 0.93 -4.37 -4.68
C ILE A 28 -0.55 -4.74 -4.84
N LEU A 29 -1.23 -5.11 -3.77
CA LEU A 29 -2.66 -5.44 -3.79
C LEU A 29 -3.53 -4.26 -4.25
N SER A 30 -3.14 -3.03 -3.88
CA SER A 30 -3.84 -1.82 -4.31
C SER A 30 -3.58 -1.48 -5.77
N GLU A 31 -2.46 -1.93 -6.32
CA GLU A 31 -2.09 -1.73 -7.71
C GLU A 31 -2.77 -2.74 -8.62
N VAL A 32 -2.83 -4.02 -8.23
CA VAL A 32 -3.60 -5.06 -8.92
C VAL A 32 -5.05 -4.62 -9.08
N ARG A 33 -5.73 -4.24 -8.00
CA ARG A 33 -7.12 -3.75 -8.03
C ARG A 33 -7.35 -2.51 -8.90
N LYS A 34 -6.33 -1.68 -9.12
CA LYS A 34 -6.42 -0.50 -10.00
C LYS A 34 -6.18 -0.85 -11.47
N ARG A 35 -5.51 -1.97 -11.74
CA ARG A 35 -5.17 -2.44 -13.09
C ARG A 35 -6.15 -3.51 -13.60
N GLU A 36 -6.98 -4.09 -12.73
CA GLU A 36 -8.04 -5.05 -13.08
C GLU A 36 -9.00 -4.54 -14.16
N HIS A 37 -9.26 -3.23 -14.21
CA HIS A 37 -10.12 -2.61 -15.21
C HIS A 37 -9.49 -1.32 -15.73
N TYR A 38 -9.79 -0.99 -16.99
CA TYR A 38 -9.41 0.30 -17.55
C TYR A 38 -10.17 1.44 -16.84
N GLU A 39 -9.42 2.36 -16.24
CA GLU A 39 -9.95 3.58 -15.64
C GLU A 39 -9.62 4.76 -16.56
N LYS A 40 -10.66 5.46 -17.07
CA LYS A 40 -10.48 6.64 -17.91
C LYS A 40 -9.55 7.66 -17.22
N PRO A 41 -8.64 8.35 -17.94
CA PRO A 41 -7.67 9.26 -17.34
C PRO A 41 -8.28 10.32 -16.41
N SER A 42 -9.46 10.84 -16.73
CA SER A 42 -10.19 11.80 -15.91
C SER A 42 -10.59 11.24 -14.53
N VAL A 43 -11.05 9.99 -14.49
CA VAL A 43 -11.45 9.30 -13.25
C VAL A 43 -10.22 9.03 -12.39
N LYS A 44 -9.12 8.60 -13.01
CA LYS A 44 -7.83 8.39 -12.32
C LYS A 44 -7.31 9.69 -11.67
N ILE A 45 -7.39 10.82 -12.38
CA ILE A 45 -7.01 12.15 -11.84
C ILE A 45 -7.93 12.54 -10.67
N LYS A 46 -9.26 12.41 -10.83
CA LYS A 46 -10.24 12.69 -9.77
C LYS A 46 -9.96 11.85 -8.52
N ARG A 47 -9.73 10.55 -8.69
CA ARG A 47 -9.43 9.60 -7.59
C ARG A 47 -8.13 9.96 -6.87
N LYS A 48 -7.07 10.32 -7.60
CA LYS A 48 -5.81 10.81 -7.01
C LYS A 48 -6.01 12.07 -6.16
N ARG A 49 -6.75 13.07 -6.68
CA ARG A 49 -7.04 14.32 -5.94
C ARG A 49 -7.83 14.05 -4.65
N MET A 50 -8.86 13.22 -4.72
CA MET A 50 -9.66 12.84 -3.55
C MET A 50 -8.83 12.08 -2.50
N ALA A 51 -7.96 11.15 -2.94
CA ALA A 51 -7.08 10.42 -2.04
C ALA A 51 -6.07 11.35 -1.33
N ALA A 52 -5.51 12.35 -2.03
CA ALA A 52 -4.63 13.34 -1.45
C ALA A 52 -5.33 14.21 -0.40
N ARG A 53 -6.53 14.72 -0.71
CA ARG A 53 -7.37 15.47 0.24
C ARG A 53 -7.68 14.66 1.49
N LYS A 54 -8.10 13.39 1.32
CA LYS A 54 -8.39 12.50 2.45
C LYS A 54 -7.16 12.24 3.33
N ARG A 55 -5.97 12.12 2.73
CA ARG A 55 -4.70 11.97 3.48
C ARG A 55 -4.35 13.25 4.27
N ALA A 56 -4.50 14.42 3.66
CA ALA A 56 -4.26 15.70 4.33
C ALA A 56 -5.18 15.89 5.54
N LEU A 57 -6.49 15.63 5.37
CA LEU A 57 -7.47 15.70 6.46
C LEU A 57 -7.14 14.73 7.60
N LYS A 58 -6.73 13.50 7.28
CA LYS A 58 -6.30 12.53 8.31
C LYS A 58 -5.03 12.97 9.04
N LYS A 59 -4.10 13.64 8.35
CA LYS A 59 -2.87 14.16 8.98
C LYS A 59 -3.20 15.30 9.95
N LEU A 60 -4.09 16.21 9.56
CA LEU A 60 -4.55 17.31 10.41
C LEU A 60 -5.24 16.79 11.68
N LYS A 61 -6.15 15.82 11.55
CA LYS A 61 -6.82 15.16 12.69
C LYS A 61 -5.91 14.38 13.64
N LYS A 62 -4.65 14.16 13.27
CA LYS A 62 -3.66 13.43 14.08
C LYS A 62 -2.68 14.38 14.78
N LEU A 63 -2.76 15.67 14.45
CA LEU A 63 -1.88 16.75 14.92
C LEU A 63 -2.57 17.63 15.97
N GLY A 64 -3.90 17.71 15.92
CA GLY A 64 -4.74 18.13 17.05
C GLY A 64 -5.27 16.92 17.78
#